data_AF-U5E3D3-F1
#
_entry.id   AF-U5E3D3-F1
#
_cell.length_a   1.000
_cell.length_b   1.000
_cell.length_c   1.000
_cell.angle_alpha   90.00
_cell.angle_beta   90.00
_cell.angle_gamma   90.00
#
_symmetry.space_group_name_H-M   'P 1'
#
loop_
_entity.id
_entity.type
_entity.pdbx_description
1 polymer ?
#
loop_
_entity_poly.entity_id
_entity_poly.type
_entity_poly.pdbx_seq_one_letter_code
_entity_poly.pdbx_strand_id
1 'polypeptide(L)'
;MARVASATGRYGGRSASERQAERRARFREAGLEAFGAGPGYRQTRLADLCQAAGLSTRQFYQEYDTLEDLLAELHLHLDSIVEQHVLDEVARVDDLPLAGRAGAMVRAYLSYVTRDPRCARIAFVEIAGVSARMEEQRRQSRARWVDLMCALFDSFAGRGELARRDHRLTAATFVGAVDGLMRDWTAGWVDATVDQLTDELLRMLLGGLGATDARATTEPATPTEPPVRRRPRDRRATILRAASDAFAEHGYHRTSMADIATAVGITSGALYRHFRTKQELLGSCLREGLDLILERVETACADGAPADASLPALVRVSLETRGLARLWQLEFRSLTPVDRMGVLARSVRLTHRIGAAVQARRPGITAADRDALGWVVLSVVTSPSNHRTRLPDDAFARVLDAAVDAVIDAGVSRGAAVIGATGSGDGPADPDSELRTEQLIAAAAQLFSERGFAAVSIEDIGTSVGVRGPALYHHFESKSDLLDEIIDRNNRWIQQYTERALAEGGDPRDSLRLLLRYYVHFAMDRTDLVGTAVSEARNLPAAAAARYRRIHREGIIGWARLLQSVRPELSMPTARVLIHAVTTVVNDAVRNPRLTRRPDLVGELCALGERIALAELPGNHLNHR
;
A
#
# COMPACT_ATOMS: atom_id res chain seq x y z
N MET A 1 35.04 17.72 -25.21
CA MET A 1 34.62 16.41 -25.77
C MET A 1 35.39 15.31 -25.06
N ALA A 2 34.73 14.57 -24.16
CA ALA A 2 35.10 13.21 -23.72
C ALA A 2 33.89 12.64 -22.96
N ARG A 3 32.97 12.00 -23.70
CA ARG A 3 31.82 11.27 -23.14
C ARG A 3 32.34 9.97 -22.54
N VAL A 4 32.18 9.78 -21.23
CA VAL A 4 32.35 8.47 -20.59
C VAL A 4 31.22 7.57 -21.09
N ALA A 5 31.56 6.54 -21.87
CA ALA A 5 30.63 5.56 -22.38
C ALA A 5 30.05 4.69 -21.25
N SER A 6 28.74 4.47 -21.27
CA SER A 6 28.06 3.51 -20.39
C SER A 6 28.51 2.09 -20.71
N ALA A 7 29.16 1.42 -19.75
CA ALA A 7 29.68 0.06 -19.93
C ALA A 7 28.54 -0.97 -19.96
N THR A 8 28.10 -1.33 -21.17
CA THR A 8 27.14 -2.40 -21.48
C THR A 8 27.84 -3.73 -21.80
N GLY A 9 28.64 -4.24 -20.85
CA GLY A 9 29.36 -5.52 -21.01
C GLY A 9 29.09 -6.51 -19.87
N ARG A 10 28.57 -7.70 -20.21
CA ARG A 10 28.58 -8.89 -19.35
C ARG A 10 30.03 -9.39 -19.25
N TYR A 11 30.61 -9.36 -18.06
CA TYR A 11 31.92 -9.96 -17.77
C TYR A 11 31.74 -10.89 -16.57
N GLY A 12 31.98 -12.19 -16.75
CA GLY A 12 31.78 -13.21 -15.71
C GLY A 12 30.31 -13.50 -15.33
N GLY A 13 29.37 -13.36 -16.28
CA GLY A 13 27.96 -13.72 -16.07
C GLY A 13 27.09 -12.72 -15.29
N ARG A 14 27.67 -11.67 -14.68
CA ARG A 14 26.95 -10.65 -13.91
C ARG A 14 26.65 -9.38 -14.72
N SER A 15 25.49 -8.76 -14.46
CA SER A 15 25.07 -7.50 -15.09
C SER A 15 25.83 -6.28 -14.52
N ALA A 16 25.84 -5.15 -15.23
CA ALA A 16 26.46 -3.91 -14.75
C ALA A 16 25.78 -3.38 -13.46
N SER A 17 24.45 -3.55 -13.36
CA SER A 17 23.64 -3.21 -12.19
C SER A 17 23.94 -4.08 -10.97
N GLU A 18 24.15 -5.39 -11.15
CA GLU A 18 24.53 -6.28 -10.04
C GLU A 18 25.87 -5.89 -9.44
N ARG A 19 26.86 -5.58 -10.28
CA ARG A 19 28.18 -5.12 -9.81
C ARG A 19 28.11 -3.79 -9.08
N GLN A 20 27.23 -2.89 -9.51
CA GLN A 20 27.00 -1.63 -8.83
C GLN A 20 26.34 -1.83 -7.45
N ALA A 21 25.32 -2.67 -7.38
CA ALA A 21 24.65 -3.02 -6.13
C ALA A 21 25.60 -3.66 -5.12
N GLU A 22 26.47 -4.58 -5.57
CA GLU A 22 27.49 -5.22 -4.74
C GLU A 22 28.50 -4.20 -4.18
N ARG A 23 28.99 -3.27 -5.01
CA ARG A 23 29.90 -2.21 -4.55
C ARG A 23 29.27 -1.31 -3.50
N ARG A 24 28.04 -0.84 -3.75
CA ARG A 24 27.31 0.00 -2.77
C ARG A 24 27.06 -0.76 -1.47
N ALA A 25 26.76 -2.06 -1.52
CA ALA A 25 26.62 -2.88 -0.31
C ALA A 25 27.92 -2.93 0.51
N ARG A 26 29.08 -3.13 -0.13
CA ARG A 26 30.37 -3.12 0.56
C ARG A 26 30.72 -1.77 1.17
N PHE A 27 30.47 -0.66 0.46
CA PHE A 27 30.67 0.68 1.02
C PHE A 27 29.72 0.99 2.17
N ARG A 28 28.46 0.53 2.10
CA ARG A 28 27.53 0.66 3.24
C ARG A 28 28.00 -0.12 4.46
N GLU A 29 28.45 -1.37 4.29
CA GLU A 29 28.97 -2.15 5.42
C GLU A 29 30.23 -1.51 6.02
N ALA A 30 31.17 -1.09 5.19
CA ALA A 30 32.37 -0.39 5.65
C ALA A 30 32.03 0.94 6.34
N GLY A 31 31.03 1.67 5.85
CA GLY A 31 30.55 2.91 6.47
C GLY A 31 29.81 2.66 7.79
N LEU A 32 29.01 1.59 7.88
CA LEU A 32 28.36 1.17 9.11
C LEU A 32 29.41 0.87 10.20
N GLU A 33 30.48 0.17 9.82
CA GLU A 33 31.58 -0.12 10.72
C GLU A 33 32.36 1.14 11.11
N ALA A 34 32.81 1.94 10.13
CA ALA A 34 33.65 3.11 10.39
C ALA A 34 32.92 4.21 11.17
N PHE A 35 31.66 4.48 10.83
CA PHE A 35 30.86 5.53 11.47
C PHE A 35 30.21 5.05 12.76
N GLY A 36 29.77 3.78 12.83
CA GLY A 36 28.99 3.24 13.94
C GLY A 36 29.82 2.55 15.03
N ALA A 37 30.77 1.68 14.67
CA ALA A 37 31.65 1.00 15.65
C ALA A 37 32.99 1.72 15.82
N GLY A 38 33.48 2.32 14.75
CA GLY A 38 34.79 2.94 14.66
C GLY A 38 34.87 4.34 15.29
N PRO A 39 35.81 5.17 14.82
CA PRO A 39 36.11 6.47 15.43
C PRO A 39 35.00 7.52 15.17
N GLY A 40 33.97 7.19 14.39
CA GLY A 40 32.87 8.07 14.02
C GLY A 40 33.11 8.77 12.68
N TYR A 41 32.06 9.37 12.13
CA TYR A 41 32.08 10.02 10.81
C TYR A 41 33.16 11.10 10.72
N ARG A 42 33.22 11.99 11.73
CA ARG A 42 34.15 13.14 11.72
C ARG A 42 35.62 12.74 11.70
N GLN A 43 35.95 11.54 12.18
CA GLN A 43 37.32 11.05 12.29
C GLN A 43 37.67 10.03 11.20
N THR A 44 36.69 9.56 10.43
CA THR A 44 36.90 8.58 9.37
C THR A 44 37.53 9.22 8.13
N ARG A 45 38.62 8.61 7.62
CA ARG A 45 39.25 9.04 6.36
C ARG A 45 38.78 8.15 5.22
N LEU A 46 38.67 8.74 4.03
CA LEU A 46 38.22 8.02 2.83
C LEU A 46 39.12 6.81 2.48
N ALA A 47 40.44 6.93 2.72
CA ALA A 47 41.39 5.84 2.49
C ALA A 47 41.07 4.62 3.38
N ASP A 48 40.81 4.84 4.66
CA ASP A 48 40.53 3.79 5.64
C ASP A 48 39.19 3.11 5.33
N LEU A 49 38.17 3.89 4.93
CA LEU A 49 36.88 3.37 4.47
C LEU A 49 37.04 2.49 3.22
N CYS A 50 37.82 2.94 2.23
CA CYS A 50 38.06 2.19 1.00
C CYS A 50 38.80 0.87 1.28
N GLN A 51 39.80 0.92 2.17
CA GLN A 51 40.52 -0.26 2.63
C GLN A 51 39.57 -1.26 3.31
N ALA A 52 38.71 -0.79 4.23
CA ALA A 52 37.73 -1.63 4.90
C ALA A 52 36.70 -2.25 3.93
N ALA A 53 36.30 -1.52 2.89
CA ALA A 53 35.40 -2.02 1.85
C ALA A 53 36.08 -3.00 0.86
N GLY A 54 37.40 -3.09 0.87
CA GLY A 54 38.18 -3.81 -0.13
C GLY A 54 38.03 -3.24 -1.55
N LEU A 55 37.81 -1.91 -1.66
CA LEU A 55 37.55 -1.20 -2.90
C LEU A 55 38.47 0.02 -3.03
N SER A 56 38.68 0.49 -4.26
CA SER A 56 39.52 1.66 -4.52
C SER A 56 38.77 2.98 -4.34
N THR A 57 39.51 4.06 -4.08
CA THR A 57 38.97 5.43 -4.04
C THR A 57 38.31 5.83 -5.36
N ARG A 58 38.80 5.34 -6.51
CA ARG A 58 38.16 5.56 -7.81
C ARG A 58 36.77 4.94 -7.88
N GLN A 59 36.59 3.75 -7.29
CA GLN A 59 35.28 3.11 -7.22
C GLN A 59 34.35 3.81 -6.23
N PHE A 60 34.89 4.45 -5.18
CA PHE A 60 34.09 5.29 -4.29
C PHE A 60 33.48 6.47 -5.05
N TYR A 61 34.30 7.25 -5.76
CA TYR A 61 33.85 8.40 -6.56
C TYR A 61 32.95 8.04 -7.76
N GLN A 62 32.79 6.76 -8.08
CA GLN A 62 31.79 6.31 -9.05
C GLN A 62 30.39 6.17 -8.45
N GLU A 63 30.30 6.02 -7.13
CA GLU A 63 29.05 5.80 -6.41
C GLU A 63 28.67 7.00 -5.50
N TYR A 64 29.66 7.72 -4.96
CA TYR A 64 29.49 8.81 -4.00
C TYR A 64 30.43 9.98 -4.29
N ASP A 65 29.94 11.21 -4.20
CA ASP A 65 30.79 12.40 -4.35
C ASP A 65 31.57 12.68 -3.06
N THR A 66 30.98 12.38 -1.90
CA THR A 66 31.56 12.65 -0.59
C THR A 66 31.27 11.55 0.45
N LEU A 67 32.03 11.51 1.55
CA LEU A 67 31.70 10.68 2.71
C LEU A 67 30.34 11.08 3.31
N GLU A 68 29.94 12.35 3.21
CA GLU A 68 28.63 12.83 3.65
C GLU A 68 27.50 12.16 2.85
N ASP A 69 27.70 11.84 1.57
CA ASP A 69 26.70 11.12 0.76
C ASP A 69 26.52 9.68 1.19
N LEU A 70 27.61 9.02 1.60
CA LEU A 70 27.53 7.68 2.19
C LEU A 70 26.81 7.73 3.55
N LEU A 71 27.13 8.71 4.41
CA LEU A 71 26.44 8.89 5.70
C LEU A 71 24.94 9.16 5.49
N ALA A 72 24.60 10.02 4.54
CA ALA A 72 23.23 10.35 4.19
C ALA A 72 22.45 9.11 3.72
N GLU A 73 23.06 8.30 2.84
CA GLU A 73 22.46 7.03 2.39
C GLU A 73 22.28 6.06 3.55
N LEU A 74 23.29 5.91 4.42
CA LEU A 74 23.20 5.02 5.58
C LEU A 74 22.06 5.43 6.51
N HIS A 75 21.92 6.72 6.84
CA HIS A 75 20.81 7.18 7.66
C HIS A 75 19.45 6.89 7.03
N LEU A 76 19.27 7.19 5.72
CA LEU A 76 18.01 6.90 5.02
C LEU A 76 17.73 5.39 4.95
N HIS A 77 18.78 4.57 4.83
CA HIS A 77 18.67 3.13 4.83
C HIS A 77 18.29 2.57 6.21
N LEU A 78 18.79 3.14 7.30
CA LEU A 78 18.40 2.75 8.66
C LEU A 78 16.96 3.17 8.97
N ASP A 79 16.62 4.43 8.66
CA ASP A 79 15.25 4.94 8.77
C ASP A 79 14.28 4.05 7.99
N SER A 80 14.71 3.55 6.82
CA SER A 80 13.91 2.65 5.98
C SER A 80 13.39 1.43 6.68
N ILE A 81 14.28 0.76 7.39
CA ILE A 81 14.02 -0.58 7.88
C ILE A 81 13.24 -0.47 9.18
N VAL A 82 13.61 0.47 10.04
CA VAL A 82 12.83 0.85 11.23
C VAL A 82 11.40 1.18 10.85
N GLU A 83 11.24 2.02 9.82
CA GLU A 83 9.93 2.37 9.32
C GLU A 83 9.13 1.13 8.92
N GLN A 84 9.66 0.30 8.02
CA GLN A 84 8.93 -0.87 7.54
C GLN A 84 8.51 -1.77 8.70
N HIS A 85 9.39 -1.95 9.68
CA HIS A 85 9.11 -2.75 10.86
C HIS A 85 7.96 -2.18 11.71
N VAL A 86 7.94 -0.86 11.94
CA VAL A 86 6.82 -0.20 12.63
C VAL A 86 5.53 -0.27 11.81
N LEU A 87 5.61 -0.12 10.47
CA LEU A 87 4.44 -0.21 9.60
C LEU A 87 3.79 -1.61 9.64
N ASP A 88 4.62 -2.65 9.60
CA ASP A 88 4.16 -4.03 9.72
C ASP A 88 3.49 -4.24 11.09
N GLU A 89 4.05 -3.67 12.16
CA GLU A 89 3.48 -3.78 13.50
C GLU A 89 2.14 -3.05 13.63
N VAL A 90 2.00 -1.82 13.10
CA VAL A 90 0.73 -1.07 13.06
C VAL A 90 -0.40 -1.89 12.42
N ALA A 91 -0.09 -2.67 11.39
CA ALA A 91 -1.07 -3.54 10.74
C ALA A 91 -1.45 -4.74 11.63
N ARG A 92 -0.51 -5.26 12.44
CA ARG A 92 -0.70 -6.45 13.27
C ARG A 92 -1.48 -6.20 14.54
N VAL A 93 -1.26 -5.06 15.20
CA VAL A 93 -1.74 -4.79 16.57
C VAL A 93 -2.99 -3.93 16.67
N ASP A 94 -3.62 -3.56 15.55
CA ASP A 94 -4.74 -2.60 15.53
C ASP A 94 -5.97 -2.99 16.38
N ASP A 95 -6.05 -4.27 16.79
CA ASP A 95 -7.07 -4.87 17.66
C ASP A 95 -6.79 -4.75 19.16
N LEU A 96 -5.56 -4.40 19.55
CA LEU A 96 -5.22 -4.22 20.97
C LEU A 96 -5.81 -2.91 21.53
N PRO A 97 -6.01 -2.81 22.86
CA PRO A 97 -6.30 -1.55 23.52
C PRO A 97 -5.21 -0.51 23.23
N LEU A 98 -5.54 0.79 23.29
CA LEU A 98 -4.62 1.90 23.00
C LEU A 98 -3.23 1.72 23.62
N ALA A 99 -3.14 1.37 24.92
CA ALA A 99 -1.88 1.15 25.61
C ALA A 99 -1.07 -0.02 25.04
N GLY A 100 -1.73 -1.13 24.69
CA GLY A 100 -1.09 -2.29 24.06
C GLY A 100 -0.57 -1.96 22.66
N ARG A 101 -1.32 -1.19 21.87
CA ARG A 101 -0.90 -0.71 20.54
C ARG A 101 0.30 0.21 20.64
N ALA A 102 0.19 1.24 21.48
CA ALA A 102 1.27 2.19 21.71
C ALA A 102 2.55 1.47 22.18
N GLY A 103 2.43 0.52 23.11
CA GLY A 103 3.55 -0.27 23.60
C GLY A 103 4.19 -1.13 22.51
N ALA A 104 3.39 -1.84 21.72
CA ALA A 104 3.91 -2.67 20.63
C ALA A 104 4.63 -1.84 19.55
N MET A 105 4.07 -0.68 19.17
CA MET A 105 4.70 0.22 18.19
C MET A 105 6.01 0.82 18.70
N VAL A 106 6.06 1.28 19.95
CA VAL A 106 7.29 1.80 20.58
C VAL A 106 8.34 0.70 20.69
N ARG A 107 7.93 -0.50 21.09
CA ARG A 107 8.80 -1.68 21.17
C ARG A 107 9.35 -2.09 19.81
N ALA A 108 8.51 -2.12 18.77
CA ALA A 108 8.95 -2.41 17.41
C ALA A 108 10.03 -1.42 16.97
N TYR A 109 9.78 -0.12 17.15
CA TYR A 109 10.77 0.92 16.86
C TYR A 109 12.09 0.68 17.61
N LEU A 110 12.03 0.59 18.95
CA LEU A 110 13.21 0.47 19.81
C LEU A 110 13.99 -0.82 19.56
N SER A 111 13.31 -1.96 19.47
CA SER A 111 13.95 -3.26 19.27
C SER A 111 14.79 -3.29 18.01
N TYR A 112 14.38 -2.59 16.95
CA TYR A 112 15.18 -2.49 15.74
C TYR A 112 16.40 -1.57 15.93
N VAL A 113 16.20 -0.32 16.39
CA VAL A 113 17.31 0.65 16.47
C VAL A 113 18.36 0.26 17.52
N THR A 114 17.98 -0.51 18.54
CA THR A 114 18.89 -1.00 19.59
C THR A 114 19.53 -2.36 19.30
N ARG A 115 19.04 -3.11 18.30
CA ARG A 115 19.58 -4.44 17.96
C ARG A 115 21.05 -4.40 17.56
N ASP A 116 21.44 -3.34 16.87
CA ASP A 116 22.83 -3.07 16.48
C ASP A 116 23.21 -1.66 16.96
N PRO A 117 24.06 -1.53 17.98
CA PRO A 117 24.49 -0.22 18.51
C PRO A 117 25.10 0.70 17.44
N ARG A 118 25.68 0.14 16.38
CA ARG A 118 26.23 0.91 15.25
C ARG A 118 25.14 1.73 14.56
N CYS A 119 23.94 1.16 14.43
CA CYS A 119 22.79 1.79 13.81
C CYS A 119 22.27 2.97 14.65
N ALA A 120 22.13 2.78 15.97
CA ALA A 120 21.74 3.85 16.89
C ALA A 120 22.72 5.03 16.85
N ARG A 121 24.03 4.73 16.86
CA ARG A 121 25.06 5.78 16.78
C ARG A 121 24.97 6.59 15.50
N ILE A 122 24.79 5.94 14.34
CA ILE A 122 24.62 6.66 13.07
C ILE A 122 23.34 7.51 13.06
N ALA A 123 22.22 6.92 13.48
CA ALA A 123 20.90 7.57 13.42
C ALA A 123 20.74 8.76 14.37
N PHE A 124 21.33 8.68 15.57
CA PHE A 124 21.11 9.68 16.63
C PHE A 124 22.32 10.56 16.93
N VAL A 125 23.55 10.07 16.72
CA VAL A 125 24.79 10.77 17.10
C VAL A 125 25.54 11.32 15.89
N GLU A 126 25.94 10.46 14.95
CA GLU A 126 26.89 10.85 13.88
C GLU A 126 26.28 11.82 12.86
N ILE A 127 24.97 11.76 12.63
CA ILE A 127 24.31 12.67 11.69
C ILE A 127 24.19 14.11 12.21
N ALA A 128 24.19 14.29 13.54
CA ALA A 128 23.90 15.56 14.16
C ALA A 128 25.04 16.57 13.96
N GLY A 129 24.69 17.75 13.43
CA GLY A 129 25.61 18.88 13.26
C GLY A 129 26.71 18.64 12.23
N VAL A 130 26.53 17.71 11.29
CA VAL A 130 27.49 17.47 10.19
C VAL A 130 27.44 18.58 9.15
N SER A 131 26.24 18.93 8.69
CA SER A 131 26.02 19.97 7.68
C SER A 131 24.56 20.45 7.72
N ALA A 132 24.27 21.61 7.12
CA ALA A 132 22.89 22.07 6.96
C ALA A 132 22.02 21.08 6.17
N ARG A 133 22.62 20.31 5.24
CA ARG A 133 21.95 19.26 4.47
C ARG A 133 21.55 18.08 5.36
N MET A 134 22.44 17.64 6.26
CA MET A 134 22.14 16.57 7.21
C MET A 134 21.11 17.01 8.27
N GLU A 135 21.17 18.25 8.73
CA GLU A 135 20.16 18.81 9.63
C GLU A 135 18.78 18.89 8.97
N GLU A 136 18.72 19.27 7.69
CA GLU A 136 17.49 19.23 6.89
C GLU A 136 16.93 17.81 6.79
N GLN A 137 17.77 16.83 6.45
CA GLN A 137 17.37 15.42 6.35
C GLN A 137 16.83 14.89 7.68
N ARG A 138 17.53 15.15 8.79
CA ARG A 138 17.12 14.78 10.15
C ARG A 138 15.79 15.40 10.54
N ARG A 139 15.58 16.69 10.24
CA ARG A 139 14.31 17.39 10.49
C ARG A 139 13.17 16.82 9.65
N GLN A 140 13.43 16.46 8.40
CA GLN A 140 12.44 15.82 7.54
C GLN A 140 12.07 14.42 8.03
N SER A 141 13.03 13.60 8.49
CA SER A 141 12.75 12.30 9.11
C SER A 141 11.90 12.45 10.38
N ARG A 142 12.25 13.40 11.26
CA ARG A 142 11.44 13.70 12.46
C ARG A 142 10.03 14.16 12.12
N ALA A 143 9.87 15.06 11.14
CA ALA A 143 8.55 15.55 10.74
C ALA A 143 7.62 14.42 10.26
N ARG A 144 8.16 13.42 9.55
CA ARG A 144 7.37 12.25 9.11
C ARG A 144 6.91 11.37 10.25
N TRP A 145 7.76 11.12 11.24
CA TRP A 145 7.37 10.38 12.44
C TRP A 145 6.27 11.12 13.21
N VAL A 146 6.39 12.45 13.34
CA VAL A 146 5.33 13.28 13.93
C VAL A 146 4.02 13.18 13.14
N ASP A 147 4.08 13.27 11.81
CA ASP A 147 2.88 13.20 10.97
C ASP A 147 2.20 11.82 11.03
N LEU A 148 2.98 10.72 11.10
CA LEU A 148 2.44 9.37 11.34
C LEU A 148 1.74 9.31 12.70
N MET A 149 2.40 9.76 13.76
CA MET A 149 1.82 9.75 15.11
C MET A 149 0.54 10.58 15.19
N CYS A 150 0.51 11.77 14.58
CA CYS A 150 -0.71 12.56 14.47
C CYS A 150 -1.82 11.81 13.74
N ALA A 151 -1.51 11.15 12.63
CA ALA A 151 -2.51 10.36 11.90
C ALA A 151 -3.07 9.20 12.75
N LEU A 152 -2.23 8.54 13.54
CA LEU A 152 -2.64 7.49 14.48
C LEU A 152 -3.49 8.07 15.61
N PHE A 153 -3.07 9.18 16.24
CA PHE A 153 -3.84 9.84 17.30
C PHE A 153 -5.20 10.35 16.81
N ASP A 154 -5.24 10.94 15.61
CA ASP A 154 -6.48 11.36 14.96
C ASP A 154 -7.41 10.16 14.74
N SER A 155 -6.85 9.03 14.30
CA SER A 155 -7.58 7.77 14.16
C SER A 155 -8.16 7.30 15.50
N PHE A 156 -7.35 7.29 16.58
CA PHE A 156 -7.74 6.85 17.92
C PHE A 156 -8.77 7.79 18.56
N ALA A 157 -8.62 9.10 18.42
CA ALA A 157 -9.61 10.08 18.86
C ALA A 157 -10.92 9.95 18.07
N GLY A 158 -10.81 9.55 16.80
CA GLY A 158 -11.92 9.10 15.97
C GLY A 158 -12.68 7.90 16.50
N ARG A 159 -11.96 6.93 17.08
CA ARG A 159 -12.52 5.75 17.77
C ARG A 159 -13.09 6.06 19.16
N GLY A 160 -12.95 7.29 19.64
CA GLY A 160 -13.34 7.68 20.99
C GLY A 160 -12.36 7.20 22.08
N GLU A 161 -11.17 6.73 21.68
CA GLU A 161 -10.14 6.23 22.60
C GLU A 161 -9.23 7.33 23.11
N LEU A 162 -9.22 8.49 22.45
CA LEU A 162 -8.48 9.69 22.84
C LEU A 162 -9.40 10.92 22.79
N ALA A 163 -9.09 11.94 23.59
CA ALA A 163 -9.76 13.24 23.49
C ALA A 163 -9.47 13.88 22.13
N ARG A 164 -10.48 14.47 21.48
CA ARG A 164 -10.27 15.20 20.21
C ARG A 164 -9.63 16.56 20.50
N ARG A 165 -8.36 16.70 20.13
CA ARG A 165 -7.58 17.94 20.18
C ARG A 165 -6.43 17.86 19.18
N ASP A 166 -5.70 18.97 19.01
CA ASP A 166 -4.43 18.92 18.30
C ASP A 166 -3.39 18.15 19.13
N HIS A 167 -2.95 17.00 18.60
CA HIS A 167 -1.92 16.17 19.22
C HIS A 167 -0.53 16.43 18.65
N ARG A 168 -0.36 17.38 17.73
CA ARG A 168 0.92 17.65 17.07
C ARG A 168 2.02 18.01 18.06
N LEU A 169 1.69 18.81 19.08
CA LEU A 169 2.64 19.13 20.15
C LEU A 169 3.02 17.88 20.95
N THR A 170 2.05 17.04 21.32
CA THR A 170 2.29 15.77 22.02
C THR A 170 3.19 14.84 21.19
N ALA A 171 2.89 14.68 19.90
CA ALA A 171 3.68 13.89 18.97
C ALA A 171 5.11 14.43 18.80
N ALA A 172 5.26 15.75 18.61
CA ALA A 172 6.57 16.39 18.46
C ALA A 172 7.42 16.28 19.73
N THR A 173 6.81 16.46 20.91
CA THR A 173 7.48 16.26 22.21
C THR A 173 7.89 14.81 22.39
N PHE A 174 7.02 13.85 22.08
CA PHE A 174 7.35 12.44 22.19
C PHE A 174 8.49 12.02 21.25
N VAL A 175 8.41 12.36 19.97
CA VAL A 175 9.50 12.10 19.00
C VAL A 175 10.79 12.78 19.44
N GLY A 176 10.70 13.99 20.01
CA GLY A 176 11.84 14.68 20.61
C GLY A 176 12.43 13.95 21.82
N ALA A 177 11.59 13.39 22.69
CA ALA A 177 12.00 12.60 23.85
C ALA A 177 12.70 11.31 23.43
N VAL A 178 12.16 10.59 22.42
CA VAL A 178 12.82 9.41 21.84
C VAL A 178 14.20 9.78 21.28
N ASP A 179 14.28 10.83 20.46
CA ASP A 179 15.54 11.30 19.86
C ASP A 179 16.58 11.73 20.91
N GLY A 180 16.16 12.36 22.01
CA GLY A 180 17.03 12.70 23.14
C GLY A 180 17.49 11.48 23.92
N LEU A 181 16.54 10.64 24.35
CA LEU A 181 16.81 9.44 25.15
C LEU A 181 17.74 8.46 24.41
N MET A 182 17.51 8.26 23.11
CA MET A 182 18.34 7.38 22.29
C MET A 182 19.76 7.92 22.10
N ARG A 183 19.94 9.25 22.01
CA ARG A 183 21.28 9.86 22.02
C ARG A 183 22.00 9.60 23.33
N ASP A 184 21.35 9.85 24.46
CA ASP A 184 21.95 9.70 25.78
C ASP A 184 22.26 8.23 26.10
N TRP A 185 21.37 7.32 25.69
CA TRP A 185 21.60 5.87 25.76
C TRP A 185 22.80 5.44 24.93
N THR A 186 22.89 5.92 23.68
CA THR A 186 24.03 5.58 22.79
C THR A 186 25.35 6.17 23.28
N ALA A 187 25.32 7.33 23.94
CA ALA A 187 26.48 7.94 24.58
C ALA A 187 26.88 7.26 25.91
N GLY A 188 26.08 6.29 26.39
CA GLY A 188 26.29 5.61 27.67
C GLY A 188 25.94 6.46 28.89
N TRP A 189 25.24 7.58 28.72
CA TRP A 189 24.75 8.42 29.83
C TRP A 189 23.52 7.82 30.50
N VAL A 190 22.76 7.01 29.76
CA VAL A 190 21.62 6.24 30.25
C VAL A 190 21.91 4.76 30.08
N ASP A 191 22.07 4.04 31.20
CA ASP A 191 22.22 2.59 31.22
C ASP A 191 20.86 1.93 31.46
N ALA A 192 20.22 1.46 30.39
CA ALA A 192 18.89 0.86 30.43
C ALA A 192 18.73 -0.22 29.35
N THR A 193 17.95 -1.24 29.67
CA THR A 193 17.50 -2.26 28.71
C THR A 193 16.44 -1.70 27.76
N VAL A 194 16.26 -2.36 26.61
CA VAL A 194 15.21 -2.01 25.63
C VAL A 194 13.81 -2.02 26.26
N ASP A 195 13.56 -2.96 27.18
CA ASP A 195 12.30 -3.03 27.92
C ASP A 195 12.09 -1.81 28.82
N GLN A 196 13.11 -1.41 29.57
CA GLN A 196 13.04 -0.22 30.42
C GLN A 196 12.84 1.07 29.60
N LEU A 197 13.54 1.21 28.47
CA LEU A 197 13.33 2.34 27.55
C LEU A 197 11.90 2.34 26.97
N THR A 198 11.40 1.16 26.61
CA THR A 198 10.04 0.98 26.08
C THR A 198 9.00 1.40 27.11
N ASP A 199 9.14 0.93 28.34
CA ASP A 199 8.19 1.20 29.42
C ASP A 199 8.19 2.68 29.82
N GLU A 200 9.36 3.33 29.83
CA GLU A 200 9.47 4.77 30.12
C GLU A 200 8.81 5.61 29.02
N LEU A 201 9.16 5.36 27.76
CA LEU A 201 8.57 6.06 26.63
C LEU A 201 7.06 5.82 26.56
N LEU A 202 6.61 4.59 26.80
CA LEU A 202 5.18 4.28 26.83
C LEU A 202 4.46 5.06 27.94
N ARG A 203 5.03 5.15 29.15
CA ARG A 203 4.48 5.97 30.24
C ARG A 203 4.40 7.45 29.86
N MET A 204 5.47 8.01 29.29
CA MET A 204 5.48 9.40 28.83
C MET A 204 4.42 9.65 27.75
N LEU A 205 4.29 8.72 26.80
CA LEU A 205 3.33 8.80 25.70
C LEU A 205 1.90 8.76 26.23
N LEU A 206 1.56 7.78 27.07
CA LEU A 206 0.21 7.65 27.63
C LEU A 206 -0.14 8.80 28.59
N GLY A 207 0.82 9.27 29.39
CA GLY A 207 0.66 10.45 30.23
C GLY A 207 0.41 11.72 29.42
N GLY A 208 1.19 11.93 28.34
CA GLY A 208 1.01 13.07 27.42
C GLY A 208 -0.28 13.02 26.58
N LEU A 209 -0.89 11.84 26.45
CA LEU A 209 -2.19 11.64 25.81
C LEU A 209 -3.37 11.81 26.78
N GLY A 210 -3.13 11.89 28.09
CA GLY A 210 -4.18 12.03 29.11
C GLY A 210 -4.88 10.71 29.45
N ALA A 211 -4.21 9.57 29.27
CA ALA A 211 -4.78 8.23 29.53
C ALA A 211 -4.82 7.84 31.03
N THR A 212 -4.67 8.79 31.94
CA THR A 212 -4.89 8.61 33.39
C THR A 212 -5.82 9.72 33.87
N ASP A 213 -6.98 9.29 34.37
CA ASP A 213 -8.09 10.03 34.97
C ASP A 213 -8.86 11.02 34.08
N ALA A 214 -10.00 10.51 33.60
CA ALA A 214 -11.10 11.29 33.08
C ALA A 214 -11.64 12.26 34.14
N ARG A 215 -11.31 13.55 33.99
CA ARG A 215 -12.24 14.63 34.32
C ARG A 215 -12.34 15.59 33.15
N ALA A 216 -13.52 15.57 32.55
CA ALA A 216 -13.94 16.52 31.54
C ALA A 216 -14.01 17.93 32.16
N THR A 217 -13.31 18.87 31.54
CA THR A 217 -13.67 20.28 31.55
C THR A 217 -13.59 20.78 30.13
N THR A 218 -14.76 21.05 29.58
CA THR A 218 -15.01 21.69 28.30
C THR A 218 -14.70 23.18 28.45
N GLU A 219 -13.71 23.68 27.72
CA GLU A 219 -13.54 25.11 27.46
C GLU A 219 -13.27 25.36 25.97
N PRO A 220 -13.73 26.50 25.43
CA PRO A 220 -14.03 26.68 24.01
C PRO A 220 -12.80 27.00 23.15
N ALA A 221 -12.87 26.53 21.90
CA ALA A 221 -11.88 26.74 20.85
C ALA A 221 -11.68 28.23 20.50
N THR A 222 -10.43 28.64 20.38
CA THR A 222 -9.97 29.90 19.77
C THR A 222 -9.05 29.57 18.58
N PRO A 223 -8.83 30.49 17.62
CA PRO A 223 -9.10 30.21 16.21
C PRO A 223 -7.85 29.76 15.45
N THR A 224 -8.14 28.98 14.41
CA THR A 224 -7.27 28.43 13.37
C THR A 224 -6.30 29.48 12.79
N GLU A 225 -5.00 29.17 12.81
CA GLU A 225 -3.98 29.87 12.01
C GLU A 225 -4.27 29.76 10.50
N PRO A 226 -3.90 30.78 9.70
CA PRO A 226 -4.34 30.90 8.32
C PRO A 226 -3.69 29.87 7.38
N PRO A 227 -4.39 29.47 6.30
CA PRO A 227 -3.85 28.51 5.34
C PRO A 227 -2.65 29.11 4.60
N VAL A 228 -1.55 28.35 4.56
CA VAL A 228 -0.38 28.64 3.73
C VAL A 228 -0.83 28.70 2.26
N ARG A 229 -0.93 29.92 1.72
CA ARG A 229 -1.20 30.16 0.29
C ARG A 229 -0.06 29.60 -0.56
N ARG A 230 -0.28 28.47 -1.24
CA ARG A 230 0.59 28.04 -2.36
C ARG A 230 0.18 28.75 -3.65
N ARG A 231 1.05 29.63 -4.15
CA ARG A 231 1.01 30.25 -5.49
C ARG A 231 1.33 29.21 -6.59
N PRO A 232 0.89 29.39 -7.86
CA PRO A 232 0.62 28.32 -8.84
C PRO A 232 1.92 27.68 -9.37
N ARG A 233 2.20 26.36 -9.35
CA ARG A 233 1.53 25.04 -9.50
C ARG A 233 1.35 24.47 -10.91
N ASP A 234 1.39 25.24 -11.99
CA ASP A 234 0.95 24.69 -13.28
C ASP A 234 1.91 23.64 -13.89
N ARG A 235 3.22 23.93 -13.90
CA ARG A 235 4.22 23.01 -14.47
C ARG A 235 4.50 21.79 -13.61
N ARG A 236 4.63 21.96 -12.28
CA ARG A 236 4.85 20.85 -11.36
C ARG A 236 3.64 19.91 -11.33
N ALA A 237 2.41 20.43 -11.26
CA ALA A 237 1.21 19.62 -11.30
C ALA A 237 1.07 18.87 -12.63
N THR A 238 1.40 19.51 -13.75
CA THR A 238 1.42 18.85 -15.08
C THR A 238 2.41 17.68 -15.11
N ILE A 239 3.63 17.86 -14.58
CA ILE A 239 4.62 16.79 -14.46
C ILE A 239 4.10 15.64 -13.61
N LEU A 240 3.54 15.94 -12.43
CA LEU A 240 3.03 14.92 -11.51
C LEU A 240 1.87 14.13 -12.11
N ARG A 241 0.95 14.78 -12.83
CA ARG A 241 -0.16 14.10 -13.51
C ARG A 241 0.35 13.15 -14.59
N ALA A 242 1.21 13.64 -15.48
CA ALA A 242 1.78 12.81 -16.54
C ALA A 242 2.62 11.65 -15.99
N ALA A 243 3.37 11.88 -14.92
CA ALA A 243 4.12 10.83 -14.23
C ALA A 243 3.20 9.80 -13.58
N SER A 244 2.14 10.24 -12.89
CA SER A 244 1.13 9.35 -12.29
C SER A 244 0.48 8.46 -13.33
N ASP A 245 0.07 9.02 -14.47
CA ASP A 245 -0.54 8.26 -15.57
C ASP A 245 0.46 7.26 -16.17
N ALA A 246 1.70 7.71 -16.42
CA ALA A 246 2.75 6.84 -16.96
C ALA A 246 3.09 5.69 -16.00
N PHE A 247 3.19 5.94 -14.70
CA PHE A 247 3.42 4.90 -13.70
C PHE A 247 2.20 3.98 -13.53
N ALA A 248 0.97 4.50 -13.55
CA ALA A 248 -0.24 3.69 -13.42
C ALA A 248 -0.46 2.76 -14.63
N GLU A 249 -0.09 3.22 -15.84
CA GLU A 249 -0.24 2.45 -17.08
C GLU A 249 0.93 1.50 -17.34
N HIS A 250 2.16 2.00 -17.24
CA HIS A 250 3.35 1.23 -17.63
C HIS A 250 4.08 0.60 -16.42
N GLY A 251 3.80 1.05 -15.19
CA GLY A 251 4.48 0.58 -13.97
C GLY A 251 5.81 1.30 -13.73
N TYR A 252 6.26 1.33 -12.48
CA TYR A 252 7.47 2.08 -12.08
C TYR A 252 8.71 1.66 -12.87
N HIS A 253 8.96 0.36 -13.02
CA HIS A 253 10.20 -0.12 -13.64
C HIS A 253 10.30 0.15 -15.15
N ARG A 254 9.18 0.12 -15.89
CA ARG A 254 9.17 0.31 -17.35
C ARG A 254 9.08 1.78 -17.77
N THR A 255 8.66 2.67 -16.88
CA THR A 255 8.64 4.11 -17.15
C THR A 255 10.01 4.72 -16.87
N SER A 256 10.57 5.45 -17.84
CA SER A 256 11.80 6.22 -17.66
C SER A 256 11.52 7.70 -17.40
N MET A 257 12.50 8.41 -16.81
CA MET A 257 12.44 9.87 -16.66
C MET A 257 12.40 10.58 -18.02
N ALA A 258 12.97 9.97 -19.07
CA ALA A 258 12.92 10.52 -20.42
C ALA A 258 11.51 10.43 -21.01
N ASP A 259 10.80 9.32 -20.79
CA ASP A 259 9.42 9.14 -21.28
C ASP A 259 8.49 10.19 -20.66
N ILE A 260 8.62 10.43 -19.36
CA ILE A 260 7.83 11.45 -18.63
C ILE A 260 8.17 12.85 -19.14
N ALA A 261 9.46 13.16 -19.36
CA ALA A 261 9.88 14.45 -19.87
C ALA A 261 9.30 14.71 -21.28
N THR A 262 9.36 13.70 -22.16
CA THR A 262 8.74 13.73 -23.49
C THR A 262 7.23 13.94 -23.42
N ALA A 263 6.54 13.21 -22.55
CA ALA A 263 5.09 13.31 -22.37
C ALA A 263 4.62 14.72 -21.94
N VAL A 264 5.46 15.45 -21.21
CA VAL A 264 5.17 16.82 -20.73
C VAL A 264 5.78 17.89 -21.65
N GLY A 265 6.48 17.50 -22.71
CA GLY A 265 7.12 18.42 -23.66
C GLY A 265 8.31 19.19 -23.08
N ILE A 266 9.05 18.60 -22.14
CA ILE A 266 10.24 19.20 -21.52
C ILE A 266 11.48 18.33 -21.74
N THR A 267 12.67 18.91 -21.57
CA THR A 267 13.92 18.13 -21.60
C THR A 267 14.09 17.32 -20.32
N SER A 268 14.75 16.16 -20.39
CA SER A 268 15.04 15.35 -19.19
C SER A 268 15.83 16.15 -18.15
N GLY A 269 16.75 17.03 -18.57
CA GLY A 269 17.47 17.93 -17.67
C GLY A 269 16.57 18.94 -16.95
N ALA A 270 15.47 19.39 -17.58
CA ALA A 270 14.48 20.23 -16.93
C ALA A 270 13.66 19.45 -15.89
N LEU A 271 13.33 18.18 -16.17
CA LEU A 271 12.66 17.31 -15.20
C LEU A 271 13.52 17.04 -13.96
N TYR A 272 14.82 16.80 -14.13
CA TYR A 272 15.76 16.58 -13.02
C TYR A 272 15.93 17.79 -12.08
N ARG A 273 15.59 19.01 -12.54
CA ARG A 273 15.56 20.19 -11.65
C ARG A 273 14.37 20.18 -10.69
N HIS A 274 13.29 19.49 -11.04
CA HIS A 274 12.09 19.38 -10.20
C HIS A 274 12.12 18.16 -9.29
N PHE A 275 12.70 17.05 -9.77
CA PHE A 275 12.79 15.77 -9.06
C PHE A 275 14.14 15.12 -9.38
N ARG A 276 14.96 14.87 -8.37
CA ARG A 276 16.32 14.34 -8.54
C ARG A 276 16.30 12.89 -8.99
N THR A 277 15.28 12.14 -8.60
CA THR A 277 15.14 10.71 -8.93
C THR A 277 13.73 10.34 -9.37
N LYS A 278 13.61 9.23 -10.11
CA LYS A 278 12.31 8.64 -10.46
C LYS A 278 11.49 8.23 -9.23
N GLN A 279 12.18 7.79 -8.17
CA GLN A 279 11.59 7.38 -6.90
C GLN A 279 11.00 8.56 -6.13
N GLU A 280 11.72 9.70 -6.07
CA GLU A 280 11.22 10.96 -5.50
C GLU A 280 9.99 11.49 -6.25
N LEU A 281 9.99 11.36 -7.58
CA LEU A 281 8.85 11.70 -8.43
C LEU A 281 7.64 10.82 -8.10
N LEU A 282 7.82 9.49 -8.01
CA LEU A 282 6.75 8.55 -7.62
C LEU A 282 6.17 8.88 -6.23
N GLY A 283 7.03 9.14 -5.24
CA GLY A 283 6.61 9.52 -3.90
C GLY A 283 5.83 10.84 -3.87
N SER A 284 6.27 11.81 -4.66
CA SER A 284 5.56 13.09 -4.82
C SER A 284 4.20 12.93 -5.50
N CYS A 285 4.09 12.05 -6.52
CA CYS A 285 2.83 11.73 -7.17
C CYS A 285 1.79 11.20 -6.18
N LEU A 286 2.18 10.23 -5.33
CA LEU A 286 1.27 9.65 -4.35
C LEU A 286 0.93 10.61 -3.21
N ARG A 287 1.91 11.31 -2.63
CA ARG A 287 1.67 12.26 -1.53
C ARG A 287 0.80 13.44 -1.97
N GLU A 288 1.16 14.10 -3.08
CA GLU A 288 0.39 15.25 -3.57
C GLU A 288 -0.99 14.84 -4.11
N GLY A 289 -1.12 13.65 -4.69
CA GLY A 289 -2.41 13.10 -5.09
C GLY A 289 -3.34 12.82 -3.91
N LEU A 290 -2.81 12.20 -2.84
CA LEU A 290 -3.58 11.95 -1.62
C LEU A 290 -3.92 13.23 -0.85
N ASP A 291 -3.02 14.23 -0.85
CA ASP A 291 -3.31 15.57 -0.32
C ASP A 291 -4.51 16.21 -1.03
N LEU A 292 -4.56 16.10 -2.37
CA LEU A 292 -5.68 16.61 -3.15
C LEU A 292 -7.01 15.93 -2.78
N ILE A 293 -7.00 14.60 -2.59
CA ILE A 293 -8.19 13.85 -2.15
C ILE A 293 -8.62 14.31 -0.76
N LEU A 294 -7.69 14.37 0.19
CA LEU A 294 -7.97 14.79 1.56
C LEU A 294 -8.52 16.22 1.60
N GLU A 295 -7.90 17.16 0.89
CA GLU A 295 -8.34 18.57 0.81
C GLU A 295 -9.78 18.66 0.27
N ARG A 296 -10.11 17.91 -0.79
CA ARG A 296 -11.47 17.88 -1.38
C ARG A 296 -12.49 17.27 -0.43
N VAL A 297 -12.14 16.17 0.23
CA VAL A 297 -13.00 15.51 1.22
C VAL A 297 -13.23 16.42 2.43
N GLU A 298 -12.19 17.07 2.93
CA GLU A 298 -12.28 17.99 4.07
C GLU A 298 -13.08 19.24 3.74
N THR A 299 -12.91 19.80 2.54
CA THR A 299 -13.72 20.93 2.07
C THR A 299 -15.20 20.58 1.99
N ALA A 300 -15.54 19.36 1.56
CA ALA A 300 -16.92 18.89 1.53
C ALA A 300 -17.53 18.69 2.92
N CYS A 301 -16.70 18.54 3.96
CA CYS A 301 -17.10 18.41 5.36
C CYS A 301 -17.04 19.73 6.15
N ALA A 302 -16.98 20.89 5.47
CA ALA A 302 -17.00 22.19 6.13
C ALA A 302 -18.28 22.43 6.94
N ASP A 303 -18.24 23.38 7.88
CA ASP A 303 -19.32 23.63 8.84
C ASP A 303 -20.70 23.78 8.16
N GLY A 304 -21.70 23.06 8.69
CA GLY A 304 -23.06 22.99 8.14
C GLY A 304 -23.27 21.93 7.06
N ALA A 305 -22.23 21.22 6.63
CA ALA A 305 -22.36 20.08 5.73
C ALA A 305 -23.01 18.86 6.43
N PRO A 306 -23.71 17.99 5.68
CA PRO A 306 -24.11 16.68 6.15
C PRO A 306 -22.91 15.89 6.71
N ALA A 307 -23.14 15.13 7.78
CA ALA A 307 -22.09 14.38 8.47
C ALA A 307 -21.41 13.29 7.59
N ASP A 308 -22.03 12.95 6.46
CA ASP A 308 -21.61 11.97 5.47
C ASP A 308 -21.15 12.60 4.14
N ALA A 309 -21.06 13.93 4.05
CA ALA A 309 -20.70 14.65 2.81
C ALA A 309 -19.32 14.26 2.24
N SER A 310 -18.46 13.64 3.06
CA SER A 310 -17.20 13.06 2.62
C SER A 310 -17.37 11.92 1.61
N LEU A 311 -18.45 11.13 1.68
CA LEU A 311 -18.63 9.97 0.79
C LEU A 311 -18.89 10.37 -0.66
N PRO A 312 -19.86 11.26 -0.97
CA PRO A 312 -20.06 11.71 -2.36
C PRO A 312 -18.91 12.58 -2.87
N ALA A 313 -18.19 13.27 -1.99
CA ALA A 313 -16.97 13.99 -2.36
C ALA A 313 -15.83 13.04 -2.74
N LEU A 314 -15.67 11.96 -1.96
CA LEU A 314 -14.70 10.90 -2.21
C LEU A 314 -14.99 10.18 -3.53
N VAL A 315 -16.25 9.85 -3.83
CA VAL A 315 -16.67 9.28 -5.12
C VAL A 315 -16.25 10.19 -6.27
N ARG A 316 -16.62 11.48 -6.22
CA ARG A 316 -16.27 12.44 -7.28
C ARG A 316 -14.76 12.59 -7.49
N VAL A 317 -13.99 12.80 -6.42
CA VAL A 317 -12.54 12.97 -6.55
C VAL A 317 -11.84 11.68 -7.01
N SER A 318 -12.37 10.49 -6.68
CA SER A 318 -11.85 9.22 -7.18
C SER A 318 -12.01 9.08 -8.71
N LEU A 319 -13.10 9.60 -9.27
CA LEU A 319 -13.34 9.62 -10.72
C LEU A 319 -12.46 10.64 -11.45
N GLU A 320 -12.06 11.72 -10.78
CA GLU A 320 -11.07 12.70 -11.28
C GLU A 320 -9.63 12.17 -11.19
N THR A 321 -9.36 11.28 -10.22
CA THR A 321 -8.02 10.77 -9.89
C THR A 321 -7.88 9.26 -10.10
N ARG A 322 -8.56 8.69 -11.10
CA ARG A 322 -8.64 7.22 -11.32
C ARG A 322 -7.28 6.52 -11.38
N GLY A 323 -6.24 7.17 -11.87
CA GLY A 323 -4.88 6.60 -11.90
C GLY A 323 -4.25 6.42 -10.52
N LEU A 324 -4.68 7.20 -9.51
CA LEU A 324 -4.00 7.30 -8.22
C LEU A 324 -4.20 6.07 -7.33
N ALA A 325 -5.42 5.52 -7.24
CA ALA A 325 -5.64 4.33 -6.42
C ALA A 325 -4.92 3.11 -7.00
N ARG A 326 -4.89 3.00 -8.34
CA ARG A 326 -4.07 2.01 -9.05
C ARG A 326 -2.59 2.22 -8.76
N LEU A 327 -2.08 3.45 -8.86
CA LEU A 327 -0.69 3.79 -8.54
C LEU A 327 -0.33 3.39 -7.11
N TRP A 328 -1.23 3.65 -6.16
CA TRP A 328 -1.05 3.28 -4.76
C TRP A 328 -0.98 1.75 -4.59
N GLN A 329 -1.97 1.01 -5.09
CA GLN A 329 -2.00 -0.45 -4.97
C GLN A 329 -0.79 -1.14 -5.62
N LEU A 330 -0.28 -0.57 -6.72
CA LEU A 330 0.73 -1.19 -7.55
C LEU A 330 2.16 -0.78 -7.20
N GLU A 331 2.38 0.44 -6.72
CA GLU A 331 3.72 1.03 -6.57
C GLU A 331 4.04 1.47 -5.14
N PHE A 332 3.16 1.24 -4.17
CA PHE A 332 3.47 1.51 -2.75
C PHE A 332 4.77 0.82 -2.30
N ARG A 333 5.03 -0.40 -2.80
CA ARG A 333 6.27 -1.16 -2.52
C ARG A 333 7.52 -0.57 -3.20
N SER A 334 7.36 0.20 -4.27
CA SER A 334 8.43 0.83 -5.04
C SER A 334 8.87 2.18 -4.46
N LEU A 335 8.12 2.68 -3.48
CA LEU A 335 8.40 3.94 -2.80
C LEU A 335 9.65 3.87 -1.96
N THR A 336 10.29 5.03 -1.81
CA THR A 336 11.23 5.19 -0.72
C THR A 336 10.48 4.99 0.60
N PRO A 337 11.14 4.51 1.63
CA PRO A 337 10.54 4.37 2.96
C PRO A 337 9.99 5.71 3.42
N VAL A 338 10.83 6.74 3.39
CA VAL A 338 10.45 8.13 3.62
C VAL A 338 9.10 8.54 2.97
N ASP A 339 8.85 8.14 1.73
CA ASP A 339 7.57 8.39 1.06
C ASP A 339 6.44 7.44 1.50
N ARG A 340 6.71 6.17 1.82
CA ARG A 340 5.73 5.21 2.37
C ARG A 340 5.08 5.75 3.64
N MET A 341 5.86 6.29 4.59
CA MET A 341 5.32 6.87 5.82
C MET A 341 4.36 8.03 5.53
N GLY A 342 4.77 8.94 4.65
CA GLY A 342 3.96 10.10 4.28
C GLY A 342 2.67 9.71 3.56
N VAL A 343 2.71 8.64 2.75
CA VAL A 343 1.54 8.05 2.10
C VAL A 343 0.63 7.38 3.13
N LEU A 344 1.18 6.57 4.04
CA LEU A 344 0.40 5.86 5.05
C LEU A 344 -0.33 6.82 5.98
N ALA A 345 0.33 7.88 6.48
CA ALA A 345 -0.30 8.88 7.34
C ALA A 345 -1.55 9.50 6.66
N ARG A 346 -1.50 9.74 5.35
CA ARG A 346 -2.62 10.23 4.55
C ARG A 346 -3.71 9.16 4.36
N SER A 347 -3.31 7.93 4.06
CA SER A 347 -4.24 6.80 3.94
C SER A 347 -5.00 6.52 5.25
N VAL A 348 -4.32 6.58 6.40
CA VAL A 348 -4.94 6.45 7.74
C VAL A 348 -5.96 7.58 7.96
N ARG A 349 -5.59 8.83 7.67
CA ARG A 349 -6.50 9.98 7.77
C ARG A 349 -7.73 9.83 6.88
N LEU A 350 -7.54 9.39 5.63
CA LEU A 350 -8.62 9.17 4.68
C LEU A 350 -9.56 8.05 5.16
N THR A 351 -9.02 6.90 5.56
CA THR A 351 -9.80 5.76 6.06
C THR A 351 -10.59 6.14 7.32
N HIS A 352 -9.99 6.93 8.20
CA HIS A 352 -10.67 7.48 9.37
C HIS A 352 -11.85 8.38 8.98
N ARG A 353 -11.69 9.28 8.00
CA ARG A 353 -12.78 10.14 7.50
C ARG A 353 -13.93 9.33 6.91
N ILE A 354 -13.62 8.26 6.18
CA ILE A 354 -14.62 7.34 5.65
C ILE A 354 -15.35 6.65 6.81
N GLY A 355 -14.62 6.12 7.79
CA GLY A 355 -15.21 5.47 8.97
C GLY A 355 -16.13 6.41 9.76
N ALA A 356 -15.76 7.69 9.92
CA ALA A 356 -16.61 8.69 10.57
C ALA A 356 -17.93 8.92 9.81
N ALA A 357 -17.87 8.95 8.48
CA ALA A 357 -19.05 9.10 7.63
C ALA A 357 -19.98 7.87 7.69
N VAL A 358 -19.39 6.67 7.69
CA VAL A 358 -20.13 5.41 7.92
C VAL A 358 -20.81 5.45 9.29
N GLN A 359 -20.10 5.85 10.35
CA GLN A 359 -20.65 5.97 11.69
C GLN A 359 -21.81 6.97 11.79
N ALA A 360 -21.73 8.08 11.04
CA ALA A 360 -22.79 9.09 11.00
C ALA A 360 -24.08 8.56 10.36
N ARG A 361 -23.97 7.76 9.29
CA ARG A 361 -25.11 7.09 8.66
C ARG A 361 -25.64 5.91 9.46
N ARG A 362 -24.77 5.27 10.24
CA ARG A 362 -25.10 4.10 11.07
C ARG A 362 -24.71 4.32 12.53
N PRO A 363 -25.47 5.12 13.29
CA PRO A 363 -25.24 5.27 14.72
C PRO A 363 -25.30 3.92 15.44
N GLY A 364 -24.38 3.66 16.36
CA GLY A 364 -24.39 2.46 17.21
C GLY A 364 -23.65 1.22 16.66
N ILE A 365 -23.00 1.31 15.50
CA ILE A 365 -22.06 0.25 15.05
C ILE A 365 -20.79 0.21 15.90
N THR A 366 -20.17 -0.96 16.00
CA THR A 366 -18.90 -1.11 16.73
C THR A 366 -17.75 -0.45 15.97
N ALA A 367 -16.66 -0.09 16.68
CA ALA A 367 -15.47 0.45 16.04
C ALA A 367 -14.87 -0.51 15.00
N ALA A 368 -14.94 -1.83 15.25
CA ALA A 368 -14.47 -2.84 14.32
C ALA A 368 -15.32 -2.91 13.04
N ASP A 369 -16.65 -2.81 13.16
CA ASP A 369 -17.54 -2.84 12.00
C ASP A 369 -17.48 -1.52 11.20
N ARG A 370 -17.32 -0.38 11.88
CA ARG A 370 -17.06 0.91 11.26
C ARG A 370 -15.80 0.87 10.40
N ASP A 371 -14.72 0.33 10.94
CA ASP A 371 -13.44 0.28 10.22
C ASP A 371 -13.51 -0.72 9.04
N ALA A 372 -14.15 -1.88 9.25
CA ALA A 372 -14.38 -2.85 8.18
C ALA A 372 -15.20 -2.25 7.02
N LEU A 373 -16.32 -1.60 7.32
CA LEU A 373 -17.14 -0.91 6.33
C LEU A 373 -16.39 0.25 5.67
N GLY A 374 -15.54 0.97 6.41
CA GLY A 374 -14.67 2.00 5.84
C GLY A 374 -13.73 1.46 4.76
N TRP A 375 -13.14 0.29 4.99
CA TRP A 375 -12.33 -0.41 3.98
C TRP A 375 -13.16 -0.88 2.78
N VAL A 376 -14.35 -1.45 3.01
CA VAL A 376 -15.24 -1.88 1.91
C VAL A 376 -15.67 -0.69 1.05
N VAL A 377 -16.05 0.43 1.67
CA VAL A 377 -16.39 1.69 0.97
C VAL A 377 -15.19 2.19 0.15
N LEU A 378 -13.98 2.17 0.71
CA LEU A 378 -12.78 2.54 -0.02
C LEU A 378 -12.55 1.63 -1.25
N SER A 379 -12.77 0.32 -1.13
CA SER A 379 -12.69 -0.62 -2.26
C SER A 379 -13.74 -0.34 -3.35
N VAL A 380 -14.98 -0.01 -2.97
CA VAL A 380 -16.03 0.38 -3.95
C VAL A 380 -15.60 1.65 -4.70
N VAL A 381 -15.21 2.70 -3.97
CA VAL A 381 -14.78 3.99 -4.52
C VAL A 381 -13.57 3.85 -5.44
N THR A 382 -12.63 2.96 -5.12
CA THR A 382 -11.40 2.77 -5.90
C THR A 382 -11.54 1.77 -7.06
N SER A 383 -12.65 1.05 -7.14
CA SER A 383 -12.93 0.11 -8.25
C SER A 383 -12.80 0.69 -9.67
N PRO A 384 -13.11 1.98 -9.97
CA PRO A 384 -12.93 2.55 -11.31
C PRO A 384 -11.47 2.56 -11.78
N SER A 385 -10.51 2.53 -10.85
CA SER A 385 -9.07 2.45 -11.14
C SER A 385 -8.65 1.12 -11.76
N ASN A 386 -9.49 0.09 -11.66
CA ASN A 386 -9.19 -1.27 -12.11
C ASN A 386 -9.75 -1.60 -13.49
N HIS A 387 -10.54 -0.71 -14.10
CA HIS A 387 -11.19 -0.98 -15.37
C HIS A 387 -11.43 0.27 -16.24
N ARG A 388 -11.77 0.07 -17.51
CA ARG A 388 -12.00 1.15 -18.50
C ARG A 388 -13.46 1.28 -18.97
N THR A 389 -14.42 0.78 -18.20
CA THR A 389 -15.86 0.95 -18.48
C THR A 389 -16.21 2.45 -18.59
N ARG A 390 -16.93 2.81 -19.66
CA ARG A 390 -17.29 4.20 -19.98
C ARG A 390 -18.74 4.50 -19.62
N LEU A 391 -18.94 5.54 -18.84
CA LEU A 391 -20.21 6.19 -18.51
C LEU A 391 -19.94 7.70 -18.37
N PRO A 392 -20.94 8.57 -18.57
CA PRO A 392 -20.85 9.97 -18.14
C PRO A 392 -20.50 10.04 -16.65
N ASP A 393 -19.64 10.98 -16.24
CA ASP A 393 -19.12 11.01 -14.86
C ASP A 393 -20.23 11.12 -13.81
N ASP A 394 -21.28 11.89 -14.06
CA ASP A 394 -22.44 11.98 -13.14
C ASP A 394 -23.19 10.65 -13.02
N ALA A 395 -23.36 9.93 -14.13
CA ALA A 395 -24.01 8.63 -14.12
C ALA A 395 -23.12 7.58 -13.42
N PHE A 396 -21.80 7.68 -13.59
CA PHE A 396 -20.85 6.83 -12.89
C PHE A 396 -20.89 7.10 -11.38
N ALA A 397 -20.83 8.37 -10.98
CA ALA A 397 -20.89 8.80 -9.58
C ALA A 397 -22.17 8.27 -8.90
N ARG A 398 -23.34 8.42 -9.53
CA ARG A 398 -24.61 7.88 -9.00
C ARG A 398 -24.59 6.38 -8.75
N VAL A 399 -23.93 5.61 -9.62
CA VAL A 399 -23.82 4.15 -9.46
C VAL A 399 -22.90 3.80 -8.29
N LEU A 400 -21.79 4.51 -8.13
CA LEU A 400 -20.88 4.32 -6.99
C LEU A 400 -21.50 4.78 -5.67
N ASP A 401 -22.18 5.93 -5.65
CA ASP A 401 -22.91 6.41 -4.47
C ASP A 401 -23.96 5.38 -4.03
N ALA A 402 -24.77 4.86 -4.96
CA ALA A 402 -25.74 3.80 -4.66
C ALA A 402 -25.09 2.51 -4.13
N ALA A 403 -23.92 2.12 -4.68
CA ALA A 403 -23.16 0.98 -4.18
C ALA A 403 -22.60 1.22 -2.75
N VAL A 404 -22.12 2.44 -2.47
CA VAL A 404 -21.67 2.85 -1.14
C VAL A 404 -22.83 2.85 -0.14
N ASP A 405 -23.99 3.38 -0.54
CA ASP A 405 -25.22 3.36 0.26
C ASP A 405 -25.63 1.92 0.58
N ALA A 406 -25.67 1.04 -0.43
CA ALA A 406 -26.01 -0.37 -0.24
C ALA A 406 -25.04 -1.11 0.71
N VAL A 407 -23.74 -0.81 0.67
CA VAL A 407 -22.75 -1.34 1.62
C VAL A 407 -23.04 -0.85 3.03
N ILE A 408 -23.25 0.46 3.18
CA ILE A 408 -23.49 1.08 4.49
C ILE A 408 -24.79 0.58 5.08
N ASP A 409 -25.85 0.37 4.30
CA ASP A 409 -27.16 -0.11 4.76
C ASP A 409 -27.19 -1.62 5.05
N ALA A 410 -26.45 -2.41 4.27
CA ALA A 410 -26.28 -3.84 4.54
C ALA A 410 -25.51 -4.09 5.83
N GLY A 411 -24.34 -3.48 5.94
CA GLY A 411 -23.49 -3.54 7.13
C GLY A 411 -22.78 -4.85 7.23
N VAL A 412 -22.32 -5.14 8.45
CA VAL A 412 -21.60 -6.37 8.73
C VAL A 412 -22.49 -7.27 9.59
N SER A 413 -23.25 -8.14 8.94
CA SER A 413 -24.15 -9.07 9.61
C SER A 413 -23.37 -10.12 10.39
N ARG A 414 -23.67 -10.30 11.69
CA ARG A 414 -23.23 -11.48 12.44
C ARG A 414 -24.22 -12.61 12.20
N GLY A 415 -23.86 -13.53 11.32
CA GLY A 415 -24.43 -14.87 11.26
C GLY A 415 -25.61 -15.06 10.31
N ALA A 416 -25.38 -15.90 9.31
CA ALA A 416 -26.34 -16.92 8.91
C ALA A 416 -25.57 -18.19 8.54
N ALA A 417 -26.06 -19.33 9.05
CA ALA A 417 -25.39 -20.62 9.11
C ALA A 417 -24.69 -21.04 7.81
N VAL A 418 -23.45 -21.50 7.97
CA VAL A 418 -22.71 -22.32 7.00
C VAL A 418 -23.50 -23.62 6.80
N ILE A 419 -24.30 -23.68 5.74
CA ILE A 419 -24.69 -24.98 5.18
C ILE A 419 -23.47 -25.45 4.39
N GLY A 420 -22.77 -26.43 5.00
CA GLY A 420 -21.57 -27.04 4.47
C GLY A 420 -21.79 -27.59 3.06
N ALA A 421 -20.84 -27.31 2.18
CA ALA A 421 -20.72 -27.99 0.90
C ALA A 421 -19.39 -28.72 0.91
N THR A 422 -19.47 -30.01 1.26
CA THR A 422 -18.48 -31.03 0.92
C THR A 422 -18.31 -31.10 -0.59
N GLY A 423 -17.07 -31.11 -1.07
CA GLY A 423 -16.79 -31.24 -2.51
C GLY A 423 -15.31 -31.21 -2.85
N SER A 424 -14.55 -32.10 -2.23
CA SER A 424 -13.24 -32.55 -2.72
C SER A 424 -13.43 -33.17 -4.11
N GLY A 425 -12.88 -32.55 -5.16
CA GLY A 425 -12.87 -33.09 -6.52
C GLY A 425 -11.46 -33.47 -6.93
N ASP A 426 -11.11 -34.74 -6.75
CA ASP A 426 -10.01 -35.42 -7.44
C ASP A 426 -10.34 -35.55 -8.94
N GLY A 427 -9.31 -35.42 -9.78
CA GLY A 427 -9.29 -35.86 -11.18
C GLY A 427 -7.94 -36.58 -11.45
N PRO A 428 -7.90 -37.70 -12.20
CA PRO A 428 -6.72 -38.58 -12.24
C PRO A 428 -5.74 -38.34 -13.41
N ALA A 429 -4.48 -38.76 -13.13
CA ALA A 429 -3.32 -39.13 -13.98
C ALA A 429 -2.37 -37.97 -14.40
N ASP A 430 -1.09 -37.87 -13.97
CA ASP A 430 0.03 -38.82 -13.67
C ASP A 430 0.83 -38.39 -12.39
N PRO A 431 1.08 -39.24 -11.38
CA PRO A 431 1.21 -38.80 -9.97
C PRO A 431 2.47 -38.00 -9.60
N ASP A 432 3.60 -38.15 -10.30
CA ASP A 432 4.90 -37.69 -9.78
C ASP A 432 5.45 -36.42 -10.47
N SER A 433 5.01 -36.13 -11.70
CA SER A 433 5.42 -34.94 -12.46
C SER A 433 4.42 -33.78 -12.30
N GLU A 434 3.12 -34.10 -12.26
CA GLU A 434 2.07 -33.11 -12.02
C GLU A 434 2.13 -32.57 -10.60
N LEU A 435 2.33 -33.42 -9.59
CA LEU A 435 2.42 -33.00 -8.19
C LEU A 435 3.56 -32.00 -7.95
N ARG A 436 4.69 -32.14 -8.67
CA ARG A 436 5.82 -31.19 -8.61
C ARG A 436 5.53 -29.88 -9.35
N THR A 437 4.88 -29.96 -10.50
CA THR A 437 4.44 -28.76 -11.24
C THR A 437 3.46 -27.94 -10.39
N GLU A 438 2.53 -28.61 -9.71
CA GLU A 438 1.59 -28.00 -8.76
C GLU A 438 2.30 -27.30 -7.59
N GLN A 439 3.29 -27.98 -6.99
CA GLN A 439 4.09 -27.40 -5.91
C GLN A 439 4.83 -26.13 -6.36
N LEU A 440 5.42 -26.15 -7.56
CA LEU A 440 6.13 -25.00 -8.12
C LEU A 440 5.17 -23.82 -8.38
N ILE A 441 3.98 -24.07 -8.92
CA ILE A 441 2.96 -23.05 -9.15
C ILE A 441 2.51 -22.42 -7.83
N ALA A 442 2.18 -23.24 -6.82
CA ALA A 442 1.74 -22.76 -5.51
C ALA A 442 2.82 -21.93 -4.80
N ALA A 443 4.05 -22.43 -4.77
CA ALA A 443 5.17 -21.73 -4.16
C ALA A 443 5.47 -20.39 -4.83
N ALA A 444 5.39 -20.34 -6.17
CA ALA A 444 5.60 -19.11 -6.90
C ALA A 444 4.46 -18.11 -6.71
N ALA A 445 3.20 -18.55 -6.69
CA ALA A 445 2.06 -17.67 -6.41
C ALA A 445 2.19 -17.03 -5.01
N GLN A 446 2.61 -17.80 -4.01
CA GLN A 446 2.89 -17.28 -2.68
C GLN A 446 4.05 -16.25 -2.72
N LEU A 447 5.20 -16.61 -3.28
CA LEU A 447 6.38 -15.74 -3.33
C LEU A 447 6.12 -14.46 -4.15
N PHE A 448 5.40 -14.54 -5.26
CA PHE A 448 5.02 -13.37 -6.06
C PHE A 448 4.02 -12.48 -5.32
N SER A 449 3.06 -13.06 -4.59
CA SER A 449 2.13 -12.29 -3.77
C SER A 449 2.85 -11.55 -2.62
N GLU A 450 3.78 -12.23 -1.95
CA GLU A 450 4.50 -11.69 -0.77
C GLU A 450 5.62 -10.72 -1.14
N ARG A 451 6.48 -11.09 -2.11
CA ARG A 451 7.72 -10.36 -2.46
C ARG A 451 7.61 -9.60 -3.78
N GLY A 452 6.60 -9.88 -4.60
CA GLY A 452 6.43 -9.29 -5.94
C GLY A 452 7.22 -10.00 -7.03
N PHE A 453 6.72 -9.95 -8.27
CA PHE A 453 7.31 -10.68 -9.41
C PHE A 453 8.76 -10.27 -9.74
N ALA A 454 9.10 -8.99 -9.56
CA ALA A 454 10.43 -8.49 -9.89
C ALA A 454 11.53 -8.99 -8.94
N ALA A 455 11.20 -9.17 -7.65
CA ALA A 455 12.15 -9.50 -6.59
C ALA A 455 12.36 -11.01 -6.37
N VAL A 456 11.58 -11.84 -7.08
CA VAL A 456 11.65 -13.31 -6.99
C VAL A 456 12.37 -13.85 -8.24
N SER A 457 13.34 -14.74 -7.99
CA SER A 457 14.05 -15.49 -9.02
C SER A 457 13.41 -16.88 -9.23
N ILE A 458 13.71 -17.56 -10.34
CA ILE A 458 13.22 -18.93 -10.55
C ILE A 458 13.90 -19.90 -9.56
N GLU A 459 15.13 -19.59 -9.15
CA GLU A 459 15.89 -20.31 -8.15
C GLU A 459 15.32 -20.16 -6.73
N ASP A 460 14.78 -18.99 -6.39
CA ASP A 460 14.08 -18.74 -5.11
C ASP A 460 12.87 -19.68 -4.98
N ILE A 461 12.12 -19.84 -6.07
CA ILE A 461 10.94 -20.72 -6.16
C ILE A 461 11.37 -22.18 -6.04
N GLY A 462 12.40 -22.60 -6.77
CA GLY A 462 12.90 -23.97 -6.66
C GLY A 462 13.41 -24.30 -5.25
N THR A 463 14.07 -23.34 -4.61
CA THR A 463 14.58 -23.51 -3.25
C THR A 463 13.46 -23.72 -2.24
N SER A 464 12.31 -23.05 -2.38
CA SER A 464 11.19 -23.20 -1.43
C SER A 464 10.50 -24.56 -1.53
N VAL A 465 10.56 -25.23 -2.69
CA VAL A 465 10.02 -26.59 -2.89
C VAL A 465 11.08 -27.69 -2.87
N GLY A 466 12.34 -27.35 -2.58
CA GLY A 466 13.44 -28.33 -2.53
C GLY A 466 13.93 -28.83 -3.90
N VAL A 467 13.57 -28.16 -5.00
CA VAL A 467 14.00 -28.49 -6.36
C VAL A 467 15.19 -27.60 -6.76
N ARG A 468 16.34 -28.21 -7.09
CA ARG A 468 17.56 -27.48 -7.45
C ARG A 468 17.94 -27.65 -8.92
N GLY A 469 18.49 -26.60 -9.51
CA GLY A 469 19.25 -26.68 -10.76
C GLY A 469 18.39 -26.87 -12.03
N PRO A 470 18.87 -27.65 -13.03
CA PRO A 470 18.23 -27.80 -14.34
C PRO A 470 16.80 -28.35 -14.31
N ALA A 471 16.42 -29.05 -13.24
CA ALA A 471 15.09 -29.62 -13.03
C ALA A 471 13.96 -28.59 -13.13
N LEU A 472 14.20 -27.34 -12.72
CA LEU A 472 13.19 -26.26 -12.75
C LEU A 472 12.81 -25.88 -14.19
N TYR A 473 13.79 -25.87 -15.08
CA TYR A 473 13.62 -25.49 -16.48
C TYR A 473 12.90 -26.54 -17.33
N HIS A 474 12.75 -27.77 -16.81
CA HIS A 474 11.91 -28.79 -17.45
C HIS A 474 10.41 -28.52 -17.30
N HIS A 475 10.01 -27.77 -16.27
CA HIS A 475 8.61 -27.43 -16.02
C HIS A 475 8.24 -26.07 -16.62
N PHE A 476 9.12 -25.07 -16.48
CA PHE A 476 8.89 -23.72 -16.99
C PHE A 476 10.19 -23.11 -17.52
N GLU A 477 10.19 -22.62 -18.76
CA GLU A 477 11.37 -22.00 -19.39
C GLU A 477 11.76 -20.68 -18.70
N SER A 478 10.78 -19.95 -18.19
CA SER A 478 11.00 -18.68 -17.49
C SER A 478 10.00 -18.47 -16.35
N LYS A 479 10.36 -17.56 -15.42
CA LYS A 479 9.41 -17.10 -14.40
C LYS A 479 8.17 -16.39 -14.97
N SER A 480 8.26 -15.84 -16.19
CA SER A 480 7.13 -15.23 -16.89
C SER A 480 6.13 -16.26 -17.39
N ASP A 481 6.59 -17.44 -17.81
CA ASP A 481 5.72 -18.55 -18.22
C ASP A 481 5.00 -19.14 -17.00
N LEU A 482 5.71 -19.19 -15.87
CA LEU A 482 5.11 -19.61 -14.60
C LEU A 482 4.03 -18.61 -14.13
N LEU A 483 4.27 -17.30 -14.28
CA LEU A 483 3.24 -16.28 -14.04
C LEU A 483 2.04 -16.42 -14.99
N ASP A 484 2.28 -16.77 -16.26
CA ASP A 484 1.22 -17.03 -17.23
C ASP A 484 0.34 -18.22 -16.79
N GLU A 485 0.95 -19.33 -16.37
CA GLU A 485 0.20 -20.49 -15.89
C GLU A 485 -0.59 -20.20 -14.60
N ILE A 486 -0.02 -19.45 -13.65
CA ILE A 486 -0.73 -19.00 -12.44
C ILE A 486 -2.01 -18.22 -12.82
N ILE A 487 -1.87 -17.27 -13.76
CA ILE A 487 -2.99 -16.43 -14.18
C ILE A 487 -4.01 -17.21 -15.01
N ASP A 488 -3.56 -18.10 -15.87
CA ASP A 488 -4.45 -18.96 -16.65
C ASP A 488 -5.28 -19.85 -15.72
N ARG A 489 -4.64 -20.47 -14.73
CA ARG A 489 -5.33 -21.27 -13.70
C ARG A 489 -6.36 -20.46 -12.92
N ASN A 490 -6.02 -19.25 -12.49
CA ASN A 490 -6.98 -18.33 -11.86
C ASN A 490 -8.21 -18.09 -12.75
N ASN A 491 -8.01 -17.87 -14.06
CA ASN A 491 -9.12 -17.64 -14.98
C ASN A 491 -9.97 -18.90 -15.22
N ARG A 492 -9.35 -20.08 -15.32
CA ARG A 492 -10.07 -21.36 -15.48
C ARG A 492 -11.05 -21.59 -14.31
N TRP A 493 -10.61 -21.32 -13.09
CA TRP A 493 -11.48 -21.39 -11.91
C TRP A 493 -12.68 -20.44 -12.01
N ILE A 494 -12.44 -19.16 -12.33
CA ILE A 494 -13.51 -18.16 -12.45
C ILE A 494 -14.55 -18.58 -13.52
N GLN A 495 -14.10 -19.11 -14.66
CA GLN A 495 -14.99 -19.60 -15.71
C GLN A 495 -15.82 -20.79 -15.23
N GLN A 496 -15.19 -21.80 -14.63
CA GLN A 496 -15.87 -23.00 -14.14
C GLN A 496 -16.94 -22.66 -13.09
N TYR A 497 -16.66 -21.75 -12.16
CA TYR A 497 -17.65 -21.31 -11.18
C TYR A 497 -18.82 -20.55 -11.80
N THR A 498 -18.56 -19.79 -12.87
CA THR A 498 -19.62 -19.11 -13.62
C THR A 498 -20.55 -20.11 -14.29
N GLU A 499 -20.00 -21.13 -14.95
CA GLU A 499 -20.78 -22.18 -15.60
C GLU A 499 -21.57 -23.00 -14.59
N ARG A 500 -20.95 -23.40 -13.47
CA ARG A 500 -21.62 -24.15 -12.40
C ARG A 500 -22.76 -23.36 -11.76
N ALA A 501 -22.55 -22.08 -11.45
CA ALA A 501 -23.59 -21.24 -10.86
C ALA A 501 -24.82 -21.10 -11.77
N LEU A 502 -24.61 -21.02 -13.09
CA LEU A 502 -25.69 -20.97 -14.08
C LEU A 502 -26.40 -22.32 -14.26
N ALA A 503 -25.67 -23.44 -14.14
CA ALA A 503 -26.24 -24.77 -14.29
C ALA A 503 -27.03 -25.22 -13.04
N GLU A 504 -26.56 -24.84 -11.85
CA GLU A 504 -27.16 -25.22 -10.57
C GLU A 504 -28.24 -24.21 -10.11
N GLY A 505 -28.19 -22.97 -10.60
CA GLY A 505 -29.15 -21.92 -10.26
C GLY A 505 -30.51 -22.15 -10.93
N GLY A 506 -31.58 -22.18 -10.13
CA GLY A 506 -32.94 -22.34 -10.64
C GLY A 506 -33.48 -21.10 -11.35
N ASP A 507 -33.13 -19.91 -10.86
CA ASP A 507 -33.47 -18.62 -11.45
C ASP A 507 -32.23 -17.70 -11.58
N PRO A 508 -32.31 -16.57 -12.32
CA PRO A 508 -31.20 -15.65 -12.47
C PRO A 508 -30.63 -15.08 -11.17
N ARG A 509 -31.47 -14.87 -10.15
CA ARG A 509 -31.06 -14.28 -8.88
C ARG A 509 -30.34 -15.32 -8.02
N ASP A 510 -30.82 -16.55 -8.01
CA ASP A 510 -30.17 -17.67 -7.35
C ASP A 510 -28.84 -18.02 -8.04
N SER A 511 -28.79 -17.96 -9.37
CA SER A 511 -27.55 -18.08 -10.14
C SER A 511 -26.54 -16.99 -9.76
N LEU A 512 -26.98 -15.74 -9.61
CA LEU A 512 -26.12 -14.64 -9.17
C LEU A 512 -25.59 -14.88 -7.74
N ARG A 513 -26.44 -15.34 -6.82
CA ARG A 513 -26.02 -15.66 -5.44
C ARG A 513 -25.00 -16.79 -5.39
N LEU A 514 -25.24 -17.87 -6.14
CA LEU A 514 -24.31 -19.00 -6.26
C LEU A 514 -22.97 -18.54 -6.86
N LEU A 515 -23.01 -17.71 -7.90
CA LEU A 515 -21.81 -17.16 -8.53
C LEU A 515 -20.97 -16.35 -7.52
N LEU A 516 -21.61 -15.44 -6.78
CA LEU A 516 -20.94 -14.66 -5.74
C LEU A 516 -20.36 -15.56 -4.66
N ARG A 517 -21.12 -16.56 -4.20
CA ARG A 517 -20.66 -17.53 -3.20
C ARG A 517 -19.44 -18.30 -3.68
N TYR A 518 -19.45 -18.80 -4.91
CA TYR A 518 -18.31 -19.52 -5.50
C TYR A 518 -17.09 -18.63 -5.68
N TYR A 519 -17.28 -17.39 -6.13
CA TYR A 519 -16.17 -16.45 -6.25
C TYR A 519 -15.55 -16.09 -4.90
N VAL A 520 -16.36 -15.86 -3.86
CA VAL A 520 -15.87 -15.54 -2.52
C VAL A 520 -15.10 -16.73 -1.93
N HIS A 521 -15.60 -17.96 -2.06
CA HIS A 521 -14.87 -19.15 -1.59
C HIS A 521 -13.54 -19.31 -2.33
N PHE A 522 -13.55 -19.18 -3.66
CA PHE A 522 -12.33 -19.21 -4.46
C PHE A 522 -11.30 -18.17 -4.01
N ALA A 523 -11.73 -16.92 -3.81
CA ALA A 523 -10.84 -15.84 -3.42
C ALA A 523 -10.24 -16.06 -2.02
N MET A 524 -11.00 -16.69 -1.12
CA MET A 524 -10.54 -17.06 0.23
C MET A 524 -9.56 -18.24 0.18
N ASP A 525 -9.94 -19.33 -0.49
CA ASP A 525 -9.15 -20.56 -0.55
C ASP A 525 -7.83 -20.37 -1.32
N ARG A 526 -7.82 -19.49 -2.32
CA ARG A 526 -6.69 -19.25 -3.23
C ARG A 526 -6.26 -17.78 -3.23
N THR A 527 -6.07 -17.23 -2.03
CA THR A 527 -5.66 -15.83 -1.82
C THR A 527 -4.36 -15.50 -2.56
N ASP A 528 -3.44 -16.46 -2.67
CA ASP A 528 -2.16 -16.37 -3.40
C ASP A 528 -2.36 -16.14 -4.91
N LEU A 529 -3.28 -16.90 -5.54
CA LEU A 529 -3.61 -16.78 -6.95
C LEU A 529 -4.28 -15.42 -7.25
N VAL A 530 -5.26 -15.04 -6.42
CA VAL A 530 -5.95 -13.74 -6.56
C VAL A 530 -4.98 -12.58 -6.33
N GLY A 531 -4.16 -12.66 -5.28
CA GLY A 531 -3.14 -11.66 -4.97
C GLY A 531 -2.15 -11.46 -6.11
N THR A 532 -1.65 -12.55 -6.68
CA THR A 532 -0.75 -12.52 -7.83
C THR A 532 -1.44 -11.99 -9.09
N ALA A 533 -2.66 -12.43 -9.40
CA ALA A 533 -3.39 -11.95 -10.57
C ALA A 533 -3.69 -10.43 -10.50
N VAL A 534 -4.08 -9.93 -9.33
CA VAL A 534 -4.37 -8.50 -9.14
C VAL A 534 -3.11 -7.63 -9.24
N SER A 535 -2.00 -8.07 -8.64
CA SER A 535 -0.80 -7.24 -8.52
C SER A 535 0.21 -7.41 -9.67
N GLU A 536 0.30 -8.61 -10.24
CA GLU A 536 1.41 -9.01 -11.13
C GLU A 536 1.00 -9.25 -12.59
N ALA A 537 -0.29 -9.30 -12.95
CA ALA A 537 -0.73 -9.61 -14.33
C ALA A 537 -0.21 -8.65 -15.42
N ARG A 538 0.30 -7.47 -15.06
CA ARG A 538 0.97 -6.55 -15.98
C ARG A 538 2.37 -7.00 -16.42
N ASN A 539 2.98 -7.90 -15.67
CA ASN A 539 4.29 -8.48 -15.95
C ASN A 539 4.19 -9.67 -16.94
N LEU A 540 2.97 -10.03 -17.36
CA LEU A 540 2.74 -11.01 -18.41
C LEU A 540 3.39 -10.57 -19.73
N PRO A 541 3.92 -11.53 -20.52
CA PRO A 541 4.30 -11.30 -21.90
C PRO A 541 3.14 -10.71 -22.71
N ALA A 542 3.44 -9.95 -23.78
CA ALA A 542 2.42 -9.18 -24.52
C ALA A 542 1.23 -10.04 -25.02
N ALA A 543 1.52 -11.26 -25.51
CA ALA A 543 0.51 -12.21 -25.96
C ALA A 543 -0.37 -12.73 -24.81
N ALA A 544 0.25 -13.18 -23.72
CA ALA A 544 -0.44 -13.62 -22.50
C ALA A 544 -1.28 -12.49 -21.88
N ALA A 545 -0.73 -11.28 -21.79
CA ALA A 545 -1.43 -10.11 -21.27
C ALA A 545 -2.67 -9.74 -22.13
N ALA A 546 -2.59 -9.90 -23.45
CA ALA A 546 -3.73 -9.70 -24.34
C ALA A 546 -4.82 -10.77 -24.13
N ARG A 547 -4.41 -12.04 -23.98
CA ARG A 547 -5.31 -13.16 -23.66
C ARG A 547 -5.99 -12.96 -22.30
N TYR A 548 -5.24 -12.63 -21.26
CA TYR A 548 -5.75 -12.31 -19.92
C TYR A 548 -6.79 -11.18 -19.96
N ARG A 549 -6.48 -10.04 -20.59
CA ARG A 549 -7.42 -8.92 -20.72
C ARG A 549 -8.70 -9.30 -21.44
N ARG A 550 -8.62 -10.15 -22.47
CA ARG A 550 -9.79 -10.66 -23.20
C ARG A 550 -10.66 -11.53 -22.29
N ILE A 551 -10.08 -12.56 -21.67
CA ILE A 551 -10.79 -13.50 -20.79
C ILE A 551 -11.43 -12.77 -19.61
N HIS A 552 -10.67 -11.90 -18.94
CA HIS A 552 -11.17 -11.13 -17.81
C HIS A 552 -12.34 -10.21 -18.23
N ARG A 553 -12.23 -9.56 -19.39
CA ARG A 553 -13.33 -8.73 -19.94
C ARG A 553 -14.57 -9.58 -20.26
N GLU A 554 -14.41 -10.75 -20.87
CA GLU A 554 -15.50 -11.66 -21.20
C GLU A 554 -16.21 -12.19 -19.95
N GLY A 555 -15.45 -12.57 -18.91
CA GLY A 555 -16.00 -12.97 -17.62
C GLY A 555 -16.86 -11.88 -16.98
N ILE A 556 -16.36 -10.65 -16.89
CA ILE A 556 -17.12 -9.50 -16.35
C ILE A 556 -18.38 -9.21 -17.18
N ILE A 557 -18.31 -9.34 -18.51
CA ILE A 557 -19.49 -9.18 -19.37
C ILE A 557 -20.51 -10.31 -19.10
N GLY A 558 -20.06 -11.54 -18.91
CA GLY A 558 -20.92 -12.66 -18.54
C GLY A 558 -21.67 -12.40 -17.24
N TRP A 559 -20.96 -11.96 -16.20
CA TRP A 559 -21.56 -11.60 -14.90
C TRP A 559 -22.52 -10.42 -15.01
N ALA A 560 -22.17 -9.40 -15.80
CA ALA A 560 -23.03 -8.26 -16.04
C ALA A 560 -24.32 -8.63 -16.80
N ARG A 561 -24.26 -9.58 -17.74
CA ARG A 561 -25.46 -10.13 -18.41
C ARG A 561 -26.36 -10.87 -17.42
N LEU A 562 -25.77 -11.69 -16.54
CA LEU A 562 -26.53 -12.35 -15.48
C LEU A 562 -27.22 -11.31 -14.59
N LEU A 563 -26.51 -10.27 -14.18
CA LEU A 563 -27.11 -9.17 -13.41
C LEU A 563 -28.24 -8.46 -14.18
N GLN A 564 -28.09 -8.22 -15.49
CA GLN A 564 -29.19 -7.67 -16.31
C GLN A 564 -30.40 -8.58 -16.41
N SER A 565 -30.23 -9.90 -16.33
CA SER A 565 -31.38 -10.82 -16.29
C SER A 565 -32.14 -10.77 -14.96
N VAL A 566 -31.49 -10.37 -13.87
CA VAL A 566 -32.14 -10.06 -12.58
C VAL A 566 -32.72 -8.64 -12.58
N ARG A 567 -32.05 -7.71 -13.26
CA ARG A 567 -32.36 -6.28 -13.31
C ARG A 567 -32.39 -5.74 -14.75
N PRO A 568 -33.50 -5.98 -15.49
CA PRO A 568 -33.60 -5.63 -16.90
C PRO A 568 -33.49 -4.13 -17.20
N GLU A 569 -33.73 -3.28 -16.21
CA GLU A 569 -33.64 -1.82 -16.31
C GLU A 569 -32.19 -1.30 -16.38
N LEU A 570 -31.20 -2.12 -16.04
CA LEU A 570 -29.80 -1.72 -16.06
C LEU A 570 -29.23 -1.71 -17.48
N SER A 571 -28.50 -0.65 -17.80
CA SER A 571 -27.62 -0.66 -18.98
C SER A 571 -26.42 -1.60 -18.76
N MET A 572 -25.90 -2.21 -19.83
CA MET A 572 -24.71 -3.07 -19.75
C MET A 572 -23.50 -2.35 -19.12
N PRO A 573 -23.17 -1.09 -19.47
CA PRO A 573 -22.11 -0.35 -18.76
C PRO A 573 -22.37 -0.20 -17.26
N THR A 574 -23.61 0.08 -16.84
CA THR A 574 -23.98 0.20 -15.42
C THR A 574 -23.81 -1.13 -14.68
N ALA A 575 -24.32 -2.23 -15.23
CA ALA A 575 -24.16 -3.56 -14.64
C ALA A 575 -22.67 -3.92 -14.49
N ARG A 576 -21.83 -3.58 -15.47
CA ARG A 576 -20.38 -3.81 -15.39
C ARG A 576 -19.70 -3.01 -14.27
N VAL A 577 -20.13 -1.77 -14.00
CA VAL A 577 -19.58 -0.98 -12.88
C VAL A 577 -19.89 -1.66 -11.55
N LEU A 578 -21.13 -2.12 -11.34
CA LEU A 578 -21.51 -2.82 -10.11
C LEU A 578 -20.72 -4.13 -9.93
N ILE A 579 -20.57 -4.94 -10.98
CA ILE A 579 -19.77 -6.16 -10.93
C ILE A 579 -18.28 -5.87 -10.66
N HIS A 580 -17.73 -4.79 -11.23
CA HIS A 580 -16.37 -4.37 -10.90
C HIS A 580 -16.22 -3.92 -9.44
N ALA A 581 -17.21 -3.23 -8.88
CA ALA A 581 -17.21 -2.88 -7.47
C ALA A 581 -17.22 -4.13 -6.57
N VAL A 582 -18.10 -5.10 -6.87
CA VAL A 582 -18.16 -6.39 -6.13
C VAL A 582 -16.83 -7.14 -6.19
N THR A 583 -16.28 -7.34 -7.40
CA THR A 583 -15.01 -8.07 -7.56
C THR A 583 -13.85 -7.36 -6.89
N THR A 584 -13.81 -6.03 -6.91
CA THR A 584 -12.80 -5.24 -6.19
C THR A 584 -12.92 -5.41 -4.67
N VAL A 585 -14.13 -5.33 -4.11
CA VAL A 585 -14.38 -5.54 -2.67
C VAL A 585 -13.89 -6.92 -2.21
N VAL A 586 -14.25 -7.98 -2.94
CA VAL A 586 -13.81 -9.34 -2.58
C VAL A 586 -12.29 -9.47 -2.69
N ASN A 587 -11.69 -8.98 -3.77
CA ASN A 587 -10.24 -9.09 -3.98
C ASN A 587 -9.43 -8.31 -2.95
N ASP A 588 -9.90 -7.12 -2.55
CA ASP A 588 -9.24 -6.33 -1.51
C ASP A 588 -9.44 -6.94 -0.13
N ALA A 589 -10.62 -7.51 0.15
CA ALA A 589 -10.93 -8.09 1.45
C ALA A 589 -10.07 -9.31 1.77
N VAL A 590 -9.89 -10.24 0.83
CA VAL A 590 -9.06 -11.44 1.05
C VAL A 590 -7.57 -11.11 1.18
N ARG A 591 -7.15 -9.94 0.70
CA ARG A 591 -5.77 -9.45 0.79
C ARG A 591 -5.54 -8.52 1.99
N ASN A 592 -6.59 -8.20 2.74
CA ASN A 592 -6.52 -7.30 3.89
C ASN A 592 -6.52 -8.12 5.19
N PRO A 593 -5.39 -8.19 5.92
CA PRO A 593 -5.29 -8.96 7.17
C PRO A 593 -6.33 -8.60 8.23
N ARG A 594 -6.90 -7.39 8.18
CA ARG A 594 -7.94 -6.94 9.13
C ARG A 594 -9.30 -7.55 8.84
N LEU A 595 -9.61 -7.76 7.56
CA LEU A 595 -10.87 -8.35 7.14
C LEU A 595 -10.81 -9.88 7.25
N THR A 596 -9.67 -10.51 6.90
CA THR A 596 -9.51 -11.97 6.96
C THR A 596 -9.58 -12.57 8.36
N ARG A 597 -9.36 -11.77 9.42
CA ARG A 597 -9.52 -12.21 10.82
C ARG A 597 -10.98 -12.32 11.27
N ARG A 598 -11.95 -11.87 10.46
CA ARG A 598 -13.37 -11.88 10.84
C ARG A 598 -13.94 -13.31 10.73
N PRO A 599 -14.70 -13.76 11.75
CA PRO A 599 -15.15 -15.16 11.83
C PRO A 599 -16.18 -15.56 10.76
N ASP A 600 -16.94 -14.61 10.21
CA ASP A 600 -17.95 -14.87 9.16
C ASP A 600 -17.67 -14.04 7.89
N LEU A 601 -16.39 -13.83 7.53
CA LEU A 601 -16.03 -13.02 6.38
C LEU A 601 -16.69 -13.52 5.08
N VAL A 602 -16.81 -14.84 4.90
CA VAL A 602 -17.43 -15.43 3.70
C VAL A 602 -18.90 -15.03 3.58
N GLY A 603 -19.67 -15.16 4.65
CA GLY A 603 -21.08 -14.76 4.68
C GLY A 603 -21.24 -13.25 4.48
N GLU A 604 -20.40 -12.46 5.15
CA GLU A 604 -20.37 -11.00 5.02
C GLU A 604 -20.08 -10.55 3.59
N LEU A 605 -19.07 -11.12 2.92
CA LEU A 605 -18.70 -10.78 1.54
C LEU A 605 -19.76 -11.22 0.53
N CYS A 606 -20.42 -12.36 0.74
CA CYS A 606 -21.53 -12.80 -0.11
C CYS A 606 -22.71 -11.81 -0.01
N ALA A 607 -23.09 -11.44 1.23
CA ALA A 607 -24.18 -10.50 1.48
C ALA A 607 -23.86 -9.10 0.92
N LEU A 608 -22.65 -8.59 1.14
CA LEU A 608 -22.20 -7.30 0.59
C LEU A 608 -22.16 -7.34 -0.94
N GLY A 609 -21.64 -8.42 -1.53
CA GLY A 609 -21.62 -8.61 -2.98
C GLY A 609 -23.01 -8.58 -3.61
N GLU A 610 -23.99 -9.27 -3.01
CA GLU A 610 -25.38 -9.25 -3.49
C GLU A 610 -25.96 -7.84 -3.35
N ARG A 611 -25.72 -7.15 -2.23
CA ARG A 611 -26.25 -5.81 -1.96
C ARG A 611 -25.69 -4.75 -2.92
N ILE A 612 -24.39 -4.81 -3.22
CA ILE A 612 -23.76 -3.93 -4.22
C ILE A 612 -24.35 -4.23 -5.61
N ALA A 613 -24.45 -5.51 -6.02
CA ALA A 613 -24.99 -5.87 -7.32
C ALA A 613 -26.46 -5.41 -7.50
N LEU A 614 -27.24 -5.45 -6.42
CA LEU A 614 -28.65 -5.09 -6.40
C LEU A 614 -28.92 -3.66 -5.90
N ALA A 615 -27.90 -2.80 -5.82
CA ALA A 615 -28.03 -1.43 -5.32
C ALA A 615 -29.07 -0.61 -6.11
N GLU A 616 -30.05 -0.03 -5.41
CA GLU A 616 -31.10 0.78 -6.03
C GLU A 616 -30.51 2.08 -6.58
N LEU A 617 -30.70 2.33 -7.88
CA LEU A 617 -30.20 3.54 -8.51
C LEU A 617 -31.27 4.64 -8.39
N PRO A 618 -30.93 5.85 -7.91
CA PRO A 618 -31.89 6.95 -7.87
C PRO A 618 -32.44 7.21 -9.27
N GLY A 619 -33.78 7.18 -9.39
CA GLY A 619 -34.47 7.19 -10.69
C GLY A 619 -34.12 8.39 -11.55
N ASN A 620 -33.99 8.18 -12.86
CA ASN A 620 -33.96 9.25 -13.85
C ASN A 620 -35.34 9.91 -13.91
N HIS A 621 -35.67 10.81 -12.97
CA HIS A 621 -36.69 11.82 -13.22
C HIS A 621 -36.13 12.88 -14.16
N LEU A 622 -35.89 12.50 -15.41
CA LEU A 622 -35.95 13.45 -16.52
C LEU A 622 -37.43 13.78 -16.68
N ASN A 623 -37.86 14.85 -16.01
CA ASN A 623 -39.14 15.49 -16.29
C ASN A 623 -39.13 15.90 -17.76
N HIS A 624 -39.89 15.19 -18.58
CA HIS A 624 -40.51 15.77 -19.76
C HIS A 624 -41.47 16.87 -19.28
N ARG A 625 -41.04 18.13 -19.38
CA ARG A 625 -41.92 19.27 -19.68
C ARG A 625 -41.17 20.28 -20.53
#